data_AF-A0A0Q6SP44-F1
#
_entry.id   AF-A0A0Q6SP44-F1
#
_cell.length_a   1.000
_cell.length_b   1.000
_cell.length_c   1.000
_cell.angle_alpha   90.00
_cell.angle_beta   90.00
_cell.angle_gamma   90.00
#
_symmetry.space_group_name_H-M   'P 1'
#
loop_
_entity.id
_entity.type
_entity.pdbx_description
1 polymer ?
#
loop_
_entity_poly.entity_id
_entity_poly.type
_entity_poly.pdbx_seq_one_letter_code
_entity_poly.pdbx_strand_id
1 'polypeptide(L)'
;MTERTGFELEDEGLAAALRRFPTHAAQMRTLIQRNESFRAMCDDLACVEQALLSVDKMPSEIRDERRREFTELVDGLAVEIERTLSQVKVISIARYINRGQ
;
A
#
# COMPACT_ATOMS: atom_id res chain seq x y z
N MET A 1 28.26 8.94 -4.16
CA MET A 1 27.10 9.58 -4.82
C MET A 1 26.09 8.50 -5.13
N THR A 2 25.08 8.33 -4.29
CA THR A 2 23.89 7.53 -4.64
C THR A 2 22.67 8.07 -3.90
N GLU A 3 22.25 9.29 -4.26
CA GLU A 3 20.94 9.83 -3.88
C GLU A 3 19.90 9.34 -4.89
N ARG A 4 19.56 8.05 -4.84
CA ARG A 4 18.48 7.46 -5.66
C ARG A 4 17.24 7.04 -4.87
N THR A 5 17.23 7.24 -3.55
CA THR A 5 16.28 6.55 -2.66
C THR A 5 14.96 7.28 -2.41
N GLY A 6 14.74 8.48 -2.98
CA GLY A 6 13.53 9.27 -2.68
C GLY A 6 12.38 9.14 -3.69
N PHE A 7 12.68 8.98 -4.98
CA PHE A 7 11.67 9.05 -6.05
C PHE A 7 11.26 7.69 -6.64
N GLU A 8 12.13 6.66 -6.57
CA GLU A 8 11.81 5.32 -7.10
C GLU A 8 10.86 4.54 -6.18
N LEU A 9 10.98 4.72 -4.86
CA LEU A 9 10.10 4.08 -3.88
C LEU A 9 8.66 4.63 -3.94
N GLU A 10 8.48 5.93 -4.24
CA GLU A 10 7.16 6.55 -4.34
C GLU A 10 6.30 5.94 -5.46
N ASP A 11 6.92 5.42 -6.52
CA ASP A 11 6.21 4.74 -7.61
C ASP A 11 6.00 3.24 -7.32
N GLU A 12 6.93 2.58 -6.62
CA GLU A 12 6.79 1.17 -6.24
C GLU A 12 5.63 0.92 -5.28
N GLY A 13 5.48 1.77 -4.25
CA GLY A 13 4.36 1.69 -3.32
C GLY A 13 3.02 1.88 -4.04
N LEU A 14 2.92 2.91 -4.88
CA LEU A 14 1.74 3.14 -5.70
C LEU A 14 1.47 1.96 -6.64
N ALA A 15 2.49 1.44 -7.32
CA ALA A 15 2.34 0.31 -8.24
C ALA A 15 1.87 -0.97 -7.53
N ALA A 16 2.42 -1.27 -6.35
CA ALA A 16 1.97 -2.40 -5.53
C ALA A 16 0.50 -2.27 -5.14
N ALA A 17 0.12 -1.10 -4.66
CA ALA A 17 -1.25 -0.85 -4.26
C ALA A 17 -2.21 -0.83 -5.47
N LEU A 18 -1.80 -0.30 -6.63
CA LEU A 18 -2.60 -0.32 -7.87
C LEU A 18 -2.84 -1.72 -8.43
N ARG A 19 -1.88 -2.64 -8.29
CA ARG A 19 -2.07 -4.05 -8.68
C ARG A 19 -3.20 -4.72 -7.88
N ARG A 20 -3.39 -4.31 -6.62
CA ARG A 20 -4.43 -4.85 -5.72
C ARG A 20 -5.75 -4.09 -5.81
N PHE A 21 -5.72 -2.77 -6.00
CA PHE A 21 -6.90 -1.91 -5.95
C PHE A 21 -7.08 -1.09 -7.24
N PRO A 22 -7.17 -1.72 -8.43
CA PRO A 22 -7.19 -1.00 -9.71
C PRO A 22 -8.37 -0.03 -9.83
N THR A 23 -9.53 -0.38 -9.26
CA THR A 23 -10.73 0.48 -9.25
C THR A 23 -10.54 1.79 -8.47
N HIS A 24 -9.53 1.88 -7.61
CA HIS A 24 -9.25 3.06 -6.77
C HIS A 24 -8.12 3.94 -7.32
N ALA A 25 -7.62 3.69 -8.53
CA ALA A 25 -6.39 4.29 -9.03
C ALA A 25 -6.32 5.83 -8.95
N ALA A 26 -7.38 6.53 -9.35
CA ALA A 26 -7.42 8.00 -9.29
C ALA A 26 -7.39 8.54 -7.85
N GLN A 27 -8.09 7.86 -6.94
CA GLN A 27 -8.12 8.20 -5.53
C GLN A 27 -6.76 7.98 -4.88
N MET A 28 -6.08 6.87 -5.20
CA MET A 28 -4.77 6.52 -4.66
C MET A 28 -3.68 7.49 -5.11
N ARG A 29 -3.65 7.85 -6.40
CA ARG A 29 -2.73 8.89 -6.92
C ARG A 29 -2.87 10.22 -6.22
N THR A 30 -4.09 10.58 -5.83
CA THR A 30 -4.35 11.81 -5.07
C THR A 30 -3.95 11.65 -3.60
N LEU A 31 -4.23 10.50 -3.01
CA LEU A 31 -4.03 10.25 -1.59
C LEU A 31 -2.55 10.13 -1.22
N ILE A 32 -1.75 9.47 -2.06
CA ILE A 32 -0.32 9.27 -1.83
C ILE A 32 0.45 10.59 -1.77
N GLN A 33 0.03 11.59 -2.56
CA GLN A 33 0.65 12.92 -2.59
C GLN A 33 0.34 13.78 -1.35
N ARG A 34 -0.74 13.45 -0.61
CA ARG A 34 -1.27 14.32 0.47
C ARG A 34 -1.36 13.65 1.83
N ASN A 35 -1.13 12.34 1.92
CA ASN A 35 -1.23 11.56 3.15
C ASN A 35 0.00 10.66 3.24
N GLU A 36 0.98 11.11 4.02
CA GLU A 36 2.25 10.41 4.25
C GLU A 36 2.04 9.04 4.88
N SER A 37 1.12 8.89 5.84
CA SER A 37 0.80 7.58 6.43
C SER A 37 0.25 6.61 5.38
N PHE A 38 -0.59 7.08 4.46
CA PHE A 38 -1.07 6.26 3.35
C PHE A 38 0.04 5.86 2.37
N ARG A 39 0.95 6.79 2.08
CA ARG A 39 2.14 6.49 1.27
C ARG A 39 3.01 5.42 1.93
N ALA A 40 3.34 5.60 3.20
CA ALA A 40 4.13 4.62 3.96
C ALA A 40 3.49 3.22 3.95
N MET A 41 2.17 3.12 4.13
CA MET A 41 1.47 1.82 4.02
C MET A 41 1.60 1.18 2.62
N CYS A 42 1.59 1.99 1.55
CA CYS A 42 1.79 1.48 0.19
C CYS A 42 3.24 1.03 -0.03
N ASP A 43 4.21 1.76 0.53
CA ASP A 43 5.64 1.42 0.45
C ASP A 43 5.94 0.12 1.23
N ASP A 44 5.36 -0.03 2.43
CA ASP A 44 5.45 -1.26 3.23
C ASP A 44 4.87 -2.46 2.46
N LEU A 45 3.72 -2.28 1.81
CA LEU A 45 3.11 -3.31 0.97
C LEU A 45 4.07 -3.74 -0.17
N ALA A 46 4.69 -2.78 -0.87
CA ALA A 46 5.68 -3.09 -1.90
C ALA A 46 6.88 -3.88 -1.34
N CYS A 47 7.38 -3.48 -0.16
CA CYS A 47 8.50 -4.15 0.50
C CYS A 47 8.17 -5.59 0.89
N VAL A 48 7.01 -5.83 1.50
CA VAL A 48 6.60 -7.18 1.92
C VAL A 48 6.32 -8.06 0.71
N GLU A 49 5.70 -7.54 -0.35
CA GLU A 49 5.52 -8.28 -1.60
C GLU A 49 6.87 -8.71 -2.22
N GLN A 50 7.84 -7.80 -2.25
CA GLN A 50 9.18 -8.09 -2.75
C GLN A 50 9.90 -9.14 -1.88
N ALA A 51 9.70 -9.09 -0.56
CA ALA A 51 10.20 -10.09 0.37
C ALA A 51 9.54 -11.46 0.11
N LEU A 52 8.23 -11.50 -0.10
CA LEU A 52 7.46 -12.72 -0.41
C LEU A 52 7.95 -13.39 -1.71
N LEU A 53 8.22 -12.60 -2.75
CA LEU A 53 8.82 -13.11 -4.00
C LEU A 53 10.23 -13.70 -3.81
N SER A 54 10.91 -13.32 -2.73
CA SER A 54 12.27 -13.76 -2.43
C SER A 54 12.32 -14.93 -1.46
N VAL A 55 11.18 -15.40 -0.92
CA VAL A 55 11.13 -16.48 0.08
C VAL A 55 11.77 -17.78 -0.44
N ASP A 56 11.61 -18.10 -1.72
CA ASP A 56 12.21 -19.31 -2.32
C ASP A 56 13.74 -19.27 -2.40
N LYS A 57 14.37 -18.15 -2.05
CA LYS A 57 15.82 -18.01 -1.93
C LYS A 57 16.32 -18.17 -0.49
N MET A 58 15.43 -18.24 0.49
CA MET A 58 15.77 -18.39 1.90
C MET A 58 16.16 -19.84 2.26
N PRO A 59 16.83 -20.10 3.41
CA PRO A 59 17.05 -21.46 3.89
C PRO A 59 15.74 -22.23 4.10
N SER A 60 15.69 -23.50 3.70
CA SER A 60 14.48 -24.35 3.78
C SER A 60 13.83 -24.34 5.16
N GLU A 61 14.65 -24.31 6.20
CA GLU A 61 14.26 -24.31 7.62
C GLU A 61 13.29 -23.17 7.99
N ILE A 62 13.34 -22.05 7.25
CA ILE A 62 12.55 -20.84 7.54
C ILE A 62 11.58 -20.47 6.42
N ARG A 63 11.60 -21.16 5.27
CA ARG A 63 10.81 -20.76 4.08
C ARG A 63 9.33 -20.72 4.37
N ASP A 64 8.80 -21.79 4.96
CA ASP A 64 7.35 -21.91 5.17
C ASP A 64 6.86 -20.89 6.20
N GLU A 65 7.63 -20.67 7.26
CA GLU A 65 7.34 -19.65 8.27
C GLU A 65 7.36 -18.24 7.66
N ARG A 66 8.41 -17.89 6.91
CA ARG A 66 8.52 -16.56 6.26
C ARG A 66 7.46 -16.36 5.19
N ARG A 67 7.10 -17.41 4.43
CA ARG A 67 6.00 -17.36 3.47
C ARG A 67 4.70 -17.01 4.17
N ARG A 68 4.40 -17.69 5.28
CA ARG A 68 3.20 -17.46 6.06
C ARG A 68 3.19 -16.03 6.63
N GLU A 69 4.24 -15.63 7.32
CA GLU A 69 4.37 -14.29 7.94
C GLU A 69 4.20 -13.17 6.90
N PHE A 70 4.90 -13.25 5.77
CA PHE A 70 4.79 -12.22 4.74
C PHE A 70 3.43 -12.21 4.04
N THR A 71 2.78 -13.37 3.90
CA THR A 71 1.40 -13.42 3.39
C THR A 71 0.43 -12.74 4.36
N GLU A 72 0.55 -13.03 5.66
CA GLU A 72 -0.28 -12.39 6.70
C GLU A 72 -0.06 -10.86 6.75
N LEU A 73 1.17 -10.40 6.59
CA LEU A 73 1.49 -8.96 6.50
C LEU A 73 0.88 -8.31 5.25
N VAL A 74 0.99 -8.96 4.08
CA VAL A 74 0.36 -8.50 2.84
C VAL A 74 -1.16 -8.36 3.00
N ASP A 75 -1.80 -9.36 3.59
CA ASP A 75 -3.26 -9.36 3.78
C ASP A 75 -3.68 -8.26 4.78
N GLY A 76 -2.91 -8.09 5.87
CA GLY A 76 -3.13 -7.02 6.85
C GLY A 76 -3.02 -5.62 6.22
N LEU A 77 -1.93 -5.36 5.49
CA LEU A 77 -1.72 -4.09 4.80
C LEU A 77 -2.81 -3.81 3.75
N ALA A 78 -3.24 -4.84 3.01
CA ALA A 78 -4.33 -4.69 2.05
C ALA A 78 -5.65 -4.25 2.74
N VAL A 79 -5.98 -4.84 3.89
CA VAL A 79 -7.15 -4.44 4.68
C VAL A 79 -7.05 -2.99 5.17
N GLU A 80 -5.88 -2.56 5.63
CA GLU A 80 -5.67 -1.18 6.10
C GLU A 80 -5.77 -0.14 4.97
N ILE A 81 -5.22 -0.46 3.80
CA ILE A 81 -5.32 0.36 2.59
C ILE A 81 -6.79 0.49 2.18
N GLU A 82 -7.54 -0.61 2.12
CA GLU A 82 -8.97 -0.60 1.76
C GLU A 82 -9.81 0.23 2.74
N ARG A 83 -9.56 0.08 4.05
CA ARG A 83 -10.20 0.90 5.09
C ARG A 83 -9.93 2.37 4.90
N THR A 84 -8.68 2.74 4.64
CA THR A 84 -8.28 4.14 4.42
C THR A 84 -8.95 4.72 3.17
N LEU A 85 -9.00 3.95 2.08
CA LEU A 85 -9.71 4.34 0.86
C LEU A 85 -11.21 4.53 1.10
N SER A 86 -11.82 3.68 1.92
CA SER A 86 -13.25 3.79 2.26
C SER A 86 -13.55 5.01 3.13
N GLN A 87 -12.70 5.34 4.10
CA GLN A 87 -12.88 6.52 4.96
C GLN A 87 -12.80 7.83 4.16
N VAL A 88 -11.89 7.93 3.19
CA VAL A 88 -11.78 9.10 2.32
C VAL A 88 -13.05 9.31 1.47
N LYS A 89 -13.68 8.23 1.00
CA LYS A 89 -14.97 8.32 0.29
C LYS A 89 -16.07 8.90 1.19
N VAL A 90 -16.17 8.43 2.43
CA VAL A 90 -17.16 8.90 3.42
C VAL A 90 -16.99 10.40 3.73
N ILE A 91 -15.76 10.86 3.98
CA ILE A 91 -15.49 12.28 4.27
C ILE A 91 -15.85 13.17 3.08
N SER A 92 -15.60 12.72 1.85
CA SER A 92 -15.88 13.49 0.64
C SER A 92 -17.38 13.70 0.44
N ILE A 93 -18.18 12.66 0.69
CA ILE A 93 -19.66 12.73 0.64
C ILE A 93 -20.20 13.64 1.75
N ALA A 94 -19.72 13.48 2.99
CA ALA A 94 -20.16 14.34 4.10
C ALA A 94 -19.87 15.82 3.83
N ARG A 95 -18.70 16.16 3.28
CA ARG A 95 -18.36 17.55 2.94
C ARG A 95 -19.25 18.12 1.82
N TYR A 96 -19.66 17.29 0.87
CA TYR A 96 -20.58 17.72 -0.19
C TYR A 96 -21.96 18.08 0.38
N ILE A 97 -22.51 17.24 1.27
CA ILE A 97 -23.82 17.48 1.90
C ILE A 97 -23.80 18.78 2.73
N ASN A 98 -22.72 19.06 3.47
CA ASN A 98 -22.61 20.25 4.31
C ASN A 98 -22.38 21.58 3.55
N ARG A 99 -22.01 21.55 2.25
CA ARG A 99 -21.82 22.77 1.43
C ARG A 99 -23.09 23.23 0.69
N GLY A 100 -24.18 22.48 0.80
CA GLY A 100 -25.47 22.79 0.17
C GLY A 100 -26.49 23.46 1.09
N GLN A 101 -26.08 23.93 2.28
CA GLN A 101 -26.92 24.70 3.21
C GLN A 101 -26.48 26.15 3.31
#